data_AF-A0A453J7R3-F1
#
_entry.id   AF-A0A453J7R3-F1
#
_cell.length_a   1.000
_cell.length_b   1.000
_cell.length_c   1.000
_cell.angle_alpha   90.00
_cell.angle_beta   90.00
_cell.angle_gamma   90.00
#
_symmetry.space_group_name_H-M   'P 1'
#
loop_
_entity.id
_entity.type
_entity.pdbx_description
1 polymer ?
#
loop_
_entity_poly.entity_id
_entity_poly.type
_entity_poly.pdbx_seq_one_letter_code
_entity_poly.pdbx_strand_id
1 'polypeptide(L)'
;VSADQLDVEAYAAQYSGRTRVARLLFIAERCGVEAIQLEALRMAHDEARAREDTVLYLDAVLKINSRLGPRYRHDQAWVDSVNRRAEQRKEKLETELNGYRVRKPYPPPLTPCSDRFSEFYCFVPISFDLGCGGCLDLSRNWPPVLVSWLICLVYMIMIDGLV
;
A
#
# COMPACT_ATOMS: atom_id res chain seq x y z
N VAL A 1 -7.07 9.28 -23.27
CA VAL A 1 -5.65 8.89 -23.28
C VAL A 1 -5.58 7.49 -23.88
N SER A 2 -5.03 7.35 -25.08
CA SER A 2 -4.79 6.04 -25.68
C SER A 2 -3.71 5.31 -24.87
N ALA A 3 -3.97 4.04 -24.49
CA ALA A 3 -3.05 3.24 -23.69
C ALA A 3 -1.65 3.13 -24.33
N ASP A 4 -1.55 3.28 -25.64
CA ASP A 4 -0.33 3.17 -26.45
C ASP A 4 0.75 4.24 -26.17
N GLN A 5 0.43 5.29 -25.40
CA GLN A 5 1.35 6.39 -25.07
C GLN A 5 1.66 6.51 -23.56
N LEU A 6 1.26 5.53 -22.74
CA LEU A 6 1.53 5.59 -21.31
C LEU A 6 3.00 5.29 -21.02
N ASP A 7 3.73 6.31 -20.57
CA ASP A 7 5.03 6.13 -19.93
C ASP A 7 4.83 5.63 -18.49
N VAL A 8 5.02 4.33 -18.31
CA VAL A 8 4.81 3.64 -17.04
C VAL A 8 5.82 4.10 -15.99
N GLU A 9 7.06 4.38 -16.39
CA GLU A 9 8.13 4.76 -15.47
C GLU A 9 7.89 6.18 -14.93
N ALA A 10 7.59 7.14 -15.82
CA ALA A 10 7.28 8.51 -15.43
C ALA A 10 6.04 8.59 -14.53
N TYR A 11 5.02 7.79 -14.81
CA TYR A 11 3.84 7.69 -13.95
C TYR A 11 4.17 7.08 -12.58
N ALA A 12 4.90 5.96 -12.57
CA ALA A 12 5.24 5.26 -11.33
C ALA A 12 6.17 6.07 -10.43
N ALA A 13 7.03 6.93 -10.99
CA ALA A 13 7.95 7.78 -10.23
C ALA A 13 7.25 8.81 -9.32
N GLN A 14 5.99 9.15 -9.60
CA GLN A 14 5.17 10.05 -8.78
C GLN A 14 4.72 9.40 -7.46
N TYR A 15 4.84 8.07 -7.37
CA TYR A 15 4.43 7.30 -6.22
C TYR A 15 5.62 6.58 -5.61
N SER A 16 5.54 6.36 -4.31
CA SER A 16 6.46 5.49 -3.60
C SER A 16 5.63 4.55 -2.71
N GLY A 17 6.30 3.71 -1.94
CA GLY A 17 5.57 2.87 -1.02
C GLY A 17 4.93 1.65 -1.67
N ARG A 18 4.05 1.06 -0.86
CA ARG A 18 3.08 0.07 -1.26
C ARG A 18 2.14 0.61 -2.37
N THR A 19 1.88 1.92 -2.37
CA THR A 19 1.04 2.59 -3.38
C THR A 19 1.63 2.50 -4.77
N ARG A 20 2.95 2.67 -4.93
CA ARG A 20 3.62 2.51 -6.24
C ARG A 20 3.36 1.13 -6.84
N VAL A 21 3.53 0.09 -6.04
CA VAL A 21 3.30 -1.31 -6.47
C VAL A 21 1.82 -1.54 -6.82
N ALA A 22 0.90 -1.08 -5.99
CA ALA A 22 -0.54 -1.20 -6.27
C ALA A 22 -0.96 -0.50 -7.57
N ARG A 23 -0.38 0.68 -7.87
CA ARG A 23 -0.62 1.40 -9.12
C ARG A 23 -0.06 0.65 -10.33
N LEU A 24 1.14 0.08 -10.21
CA LEU A 24 1.74 -0.73 -11.27
C LEU A 24 0.92 -1.99 -11.57
N LEU A 25 0.46 -2.70 -10.54
CA LEU A 25 -0.42 -3.86 -10.70
C LEU A 25 -1.74 -3.48 -11.39
N PHE A 26 -2.33 -2.35 -11.02
CA PHE A 26 -3.53 -1.84 -11.67
C PHE A 26 -3.32 -1.53 -13.16
N ILE A 27 -2.18 -0.91 -13.52
CA ILE A 27 -1.82 -0.64 -14.92
C ILE A 27 -1.69 -1.95 -15.70
N ALA A 28 -1.02 -2.95 -15.12
CA ALA A 28 -0.83 -4.25 -15.73
C ALA A 28 -2.17 -4.97 -16.04
N GLU A 29 -3.18 -4.78 -15.20
CA GLU A 29 -4.52 -5.38 -15.39
C GLU A 29 -5.38 -4.62 -16.40
N ARG A 30 -5.22 -3.29 -16.52
CA ARG A 30 -6.19 -2.43 -17.22
C ARG A 30 -5.75 -1.93 -18.58
N CYS A 31 -4.45 -1.86 -18.88
CA CYS A 31 -3.99 -1.27 -20.13
C CYS A 31 -4.24 -2.14 -21.37
N GLY A 32 -4.31 -3.47 -21.22
CA GLY A 32 -4.54 -4.39 -22.35
C GLY A 32 -3.43 -4.46 -23.41
N VAL A 33 -2.41 -3.61 -23.31
CA VAL A 33 -1.21 -3.60 -24.15
C VAL A 33 -0.12 -4.44 -23.50
N GLU A 34 0.35 -5.47 -24.20
CA GLU A 34 1.25 -6.47 -23.64
C GLU A 34 2.58 -5.90 -23.13
N ALA A 35 3.17 -4.99 -23.90
CA ALA A 35 4.45 -4.35 -23.56
C ALA A 35 4.35 -3.55 -22.25
N ILE A 36 3.28 -2.76 -22.11
CA ILE A 36 3.01 -1.95 -20.91
C ILE A 36 2.73 -2.84 -19.70
N GLN A 37 1.98 -3.92 -19.90
CA GLN A 37 1.68 -4.88 -18.86
C GLN A 37 2.96 -5.53 -18.32
N LEU A 38 3.83 -6.03 -19.19
CA LEU A 38 5.08 -6.67 -18.78
C LEU A 38 6.02 -5.69 -18.10
N GLU A 39 6.11 -4.46 -18.59
CA GLU A 39 6.95 -3.42 -17.99
C GLU A 39 6.44 -3.00 -16.60
N ALA A 40 5.12 -2.84 -16.43
CA ALA A 40 4.51 -2.56 -15.14
C ALA A 40 4.73 -3.70 -14.13
N LEU A 41 4.59 -4.96 -14.57
CA LEU A 41 4.83 -6.13 -13.72
C LEU A 41 6.31 -6.26 -13.32
N ARG A 42 7.23 -5.95 -14.25
CA ARG A 42 8.68 -5.93 -13.98
C ARG A 42 9.00 -4.95 -12.86
N MET A 43 8.51 -3.72 -12.96
CA MET A 43 8.70 -2.70 -11.93
C MET A 43 8.00 -3.05 -10.61
N ALA A 44 6.80 -3.64 -10.66
CA ALA A 44 6.07 -4.04 -9.46
C ALA A 44 6.83 -5.11 -8.66
N HIS A 45 7.37 -6.10 -9.35
CA HIS A 45 8.22 -7.13 -8.75
C HIS A 45 9.46 -6.54 -8.09
N ASP A 46 10.20 -5.68 -8.81
CA ASP A 46 11.46 -5.13 -8.31
C ASP A 46 11.24 -4.22 -7.09
N GLU A 47 10.18 -3.40 -7.11
CA GLU A 47 9.81 -2.54 -5.99
C GLU A 47 9.32 -3.35 -4.77
N ALA A 48 8.53 -4.41 -4.98
CA ALA A 48 8.09 -5.29 -3.90
C ALA A 48 9.27 -6.05 -3.26
N ARG A 49 10.21 -6.52 -4.08
CA ARG A 49 11.42 -7.21 -3.60
C ARG A 49 12.34 -6.27 -2.82
N ALA A 50 12.51 -5.02 -3.27
CA ALA A 50 13.30 -4.01 -2.57
C ALA A 50 12.75 -3.67 -1.17
N ARG A 51 11.42 -3.76 -1.00
CA ARG A 51 10.74 -3.45 0.26
C ARG A 51 10.54 -4.65 1.18
N GLU A 52 10.92 -5.84 0.73
CA GLU A 52 10.66 -7.09 1.47
C GLU A 52 9.14 -7.33 1.71
N ASP A 53 8.26 -6.86 0.82
CA ASP A 53 6.81 -7.10 0.90
C ASP A 53 6.48 -8.42 0.19
N THR A 54 6.41 -9.51 0.96
CA THR A 54 6.20 -10.86 0.43
C THR A 54 4.83 -11.04 -0.22
N VAL A 55 3.80 -10.34 0.26
CA VAL A 55 2.43 -10.45 -0.27
C VAL A 55 2.38 -9.88 -1.69
N LEU A 56 2.86 -8.65 -1.89
CA LEU A 56 2.86 -8.01 -3.20
C LEU A 56 3.85 -8.63 -4.17
N TYR A 57 4.97 -9.15 -3.64
CA TYR A 57 5.93 -9.92 -4.44
C TYR A 57 5.26 -11.16 -5.06
N LEU A 58 4.56 -11.96 -4.25
CA LEU A 58 3.88 -13.17 -4.72
C LEU A 58 2.81 -12.86 -5.76
N ASP A 59 2.03 -11.79 -5.53
CA ASP A 59 1.01 -11.35 -6.48
C ASP A 59 1.62 -10.92 -7.83
N ALA A 60 2.72 -10.16 -7.80
CA ALA A 60 3.44 -9.78 -9.03
C ALA A 60 3.99 -11.02 -9.76
N VAL A 61 4.59 -11.97 -9.05
CA VAL A 61 5.14 -13.22 -9.64
C VAL A 61 4.03 -14.06 -10.29
N LEU A 62 2.88 -14.18 -9.63
CA LEU A 62 1.72 -14.91 -10.16
C LEU A 62 1.24 -14.30 -11.48
N LYS A 63 1.12 -12.97 -11.52
CA LYS A 63 0.68 -12.23 -12.71
C LYS A 63 1.71 -12.23 -13.85
N ILE A 64 3.00 -12.31 -13.55
CA ILE A 64 4.07 -12.46 -14.55
C ILE A 64 3.97 -13.81 -15.26
N ASN A 65 3.54 -14.87 -14.57
CA ASN A 65 3.33 -16.19 -15.13
C ASN A 65 4.50 -16.69 -16.00
N SER A 66 5.74 -16.51 -15.51
CA SER A 66 7.00 -16.87 -16.19
C SER A 66 7.32 -16.15 -17.51
N ARG A 67 6.58 -15.09 -17.87
CA ARG A 67 6.79 -14.34 -19.13
C ARG A 67 8.06 -13.49 -19.15
N LEU A 68 8.59 -13.09 -17.98
CA LEU A 68 9.78 -12.23 -17.85
C LEU A 68 11.11 -12.99 -17.63
N GLY A 69 11.13 -14.31 -17.90
CA GLY A 69 12.33 -15.13 -17.76
C GLY A 69 12.61 -15.59 -16.32
N PRO A 70 13.74 -16.31 -16.09
CA PRO A 70 13.98 -17.03 -14.84
C PRO A 70 14.15 -16.15 -13.60
N ARG A 71 14.60 -14.91 -13.77
CA ARG A 71 14.85 -13.95 -12.68
C ARG A 71 13.59 -13.55 -11.90
N TYR A 72 12.44 -13.57 -12.55
CA TYR A 72 11.16 -13.15 -12.00
C TYR A 72 10.28 -14.36 -11.61
N ARG A 73 10.91 -15.53 -11.47
CA ARG A 73 10.24 -16.73 -10.96
C ARG A 73 10.10 -16.64 -9.45
N HIS A 74 9.11 -17.36 -8.94
CA HIS A 74 8.90 -17.53 -7.51
C HIS A 74 10.15 -18.06 -6.82
N ASP A 75 10.59 -17.35 -5.78
CA ASP A 75 11.77 -17.66 -4.97
C ASP A 75 11.31 -17.92 -3.53
N GLN A 76 10.97 -19.18 -3.25
CA GLN A 76 10.46 -19.59 -1.95
C GLN A 76 11.49 -19.32 -0.83
N ALA A 77 12.78 -19.57 -1.11
CA ALA A 77 13.84 -19.37 -0.14
C ALA A 77 13.96 -17.89 0.27
N TRP A 78 13.79 -16.97 -0.69
CA TRP A 78 13.73 -15.55 -0.40
C TRP A 78 12.50 -15.20 0.47
N VAL A 79 11.30 -15.67 0.10
CA VAL A 79 10.07 -15.43 0.87
C VAL A 79 10.20 -15.91 2.31
N ASP A 80 10.69 -17.13 2.52
CA ASP A 80 10.88 -17.71 3.86
C ASP A 80 11.90 -16.91 4.66
N SER A 81 12.99 -16.46 4.03
CA SER A 81 14.01 -15.65 4.70
C SER A 81 13.49 -14.27 5.13
N VAL A 82 12.62 -13.65 4.33
CA VAL A 82 11.98 -12.37 4.65
C VAL A 82 10.98 -12.56 5.78
N ASN A 83 10.10 -13.56 5.68
CA ASN A 83 9.11 -13.86 6.72
C ASN A 83 9.77 -14.17 8.06
N ARG A 84 10.87 -14.96 8.07
CA ARG A 84 11.64 -15.23 9.28
C ARG A 84 12.22 -13.95 9.89
N ARG A 85 12.76 -13.05 9.07
CA ARG A 85 13.29 -11.76 9.57
C ARG A 85 12.17 -10.85 10.09
N ALA A 86 11.00 -10.86 9.45
CA ALA A 86 9.84 -10.13 9.92
C ALA A 86 9.36 -10.65 11.29
N GLU A 87 9.29 -11.97 11.48
CA GLU A 87 8.88 -12.58 12.74
C GLU A 87 9.89 -12.29 13.86
N GLN A 88 11.20 -12.41 13.59
CA GLN A 88 12.23 -12.05 14.58
C GLN A 88 12.16 -10.58 15.00
N ARG A 89 11.89 -9.67 14.06
CA ARG A 89 11.71 -8.24 14.38
C ARG A 89 10.46 -8.02 15.23
N LYS A 90 9.37 -8.75 14.93
CA LYS A 90 8.12 -8.71 15.69
C LYS A 90 8.30 -9.23 17.11
N GLU A 91 8.89 -10.41 17.30
CA GLU A 91 9.18 -11.00 18.62
C GLU A 91 10.03 -10.06 19.50
N LYS A 92 11.03 -9.41 18.91
CA LYS A 92 11.86 -8.42 19.61
C LYS A 92 11.03 -7.22 20.07
N LEU A 93 10.20 -6.66 19.19
CA LEU A 93 9.32 -5.53 19.51
C LEU A 93 8.28 -5.89 20.58
N GLU A 94 7.74 -7.11 20.54
CA GLU A 94 6.81 -7.62 21.55
C GLU A 94 7.47 -7.75 22.93
N THR A 95 8.71 -8.24 22.96
CA THR A 95 9.51 -8.32 24.19
C THR A 95 9.80 -6.94 24.77
N GLU A 96 10.22 -5.98 23.93
CA GLU A 96 10.44 -4.60 24.35
C GLU A 96 9.15 -3.95 24.87
N LEU A 97 8.04 -4.14 24.16
CA LEU A 97 6.72 -3.62 24.51
C LEU A 97 6.23 -4.18 25.85
N ASN A 98 6.40 -5.47 26.10
CA ASN A 98 6.09 -6.06 27.41
C ASN A 98 6.97 -5.48 28.51
N GLY A 99 8.26 -5.25 28.23
CA GLY A 99 9.15 -4.52 29.15
C GLY A 99 8.63 -3.12 29.48
N TYR A 100 8.09 -2.38 28.51
CA TYR A 100 7.49 -1.06 28.75
C TYR A 100 6.17 -1.14 29.53
N ARG A 101 5.32 -2.14 29.25
CA ARG A 101 4.06 -2.36 29.98
C ARG A 101 4.30 -2.71 31.45
N VAL A 102 5.25 -3.61 31.71
CA VAL A 102 5.59 -4.05 33.08
C VAL A 102 6.26 -2.93 33.89
N ARG A 103 7.07 -2.07 33.26
CA ARG A 103 7.77 -0.97 33.95
C ARG A 103 6.90 0.24 34.32
N LYS A 104 5.65 0.36 33.83
CA LYS A 104 4.73 1.44 34.20
C LYS A 104 3.51 0.89 34.95
N PRO A 105 3.49 0.94 36.30
CA PRO A 105 2.30 0.56 37.07
C PRO A 105 1.13 1.56 37.01
N TYR A 106 1.22 2.70 36.32
CA TYR A 106 0.14 3.70 36.31
C TYR A 106 0.01 4.42 34.95
N PRO A 107 -1.22 4.73 34.49
CA PRO A 107 -1.41 5.74 33.46
C PRO A 107 -1.14 7.14 34.06
N PRO A 108 -0.43 8.04 33.37
CA PRO A 108 -0.43 9.45 33.76
C PRO A 108 -1.87 10.01 33.66
N PRO A 109 -2.22 11.03 34.45
CA PRO A 109 -3.53 11.67 34.34
C PRO A 109 -3.72 12.16 32.91
N LEU A 110 -4.95 11.98 32.40
CA LEU A 110 -5.38 12.46 31.09
C LEU A 110 -5.10 13.96 30.98
N THR A 111 -3.95 14.33 30.43
CA THR A 111 -3.73 15.67 29.92
C THR A 111 -4.64 15.80 28.70
N PRO A 112 -5.55 16.78 28.65
CA PRO A 112 -6.31 17.03 27.43
C PRO A 112 -5.28 17.26 26.31
N CYS A 113 -5.43 16.52 25.21
CA CYS A 113 -4.60 16.64 24.03
C CYS A 113 -4.70 18.07 23.49
N SER A 114 -3.80 18.96 23.89
CA SER A 114 -3.56 20.20 23.17
C SER A 114 -2.68 19.88 21.96
N ASP A 115 -3.34 19.86 20.81
CA ASP A 115 -2.86 20.43 19.55
C ASP A 115 -1.46 20.01 19.08
N ARG A 116 -1.33 18.73 18.70
CA ARG A 116 -0.31 18.32 17.71
C ARG A 116 -0.79 17.29 16.70
N PHE A 117 -2.11 17.14 16.56
CA PHE A 117 -2.73 16.37 15.47
C PHE A 117 -3.14 17.24 14.27
N SER A 118 -3.01 18.56 14.38
CA SER A 118 -3.32 19.50 13.29
C SER A 118 -2.26 19.53 12.18
N GLU A 119 -1.04 19.04 12.42
CA GLU A 119 0.03 19.09 11.40
C GLU A 119 0.01 17.90 10.43
N PHE A 120 -0.70 16.81 10.75
CA PHE A 120 -0.80 15.65 9.84
C PHE A 120 -1.99 15.72 8.87
N TYR A 121 -3.03 16.47 9.22
CA TYR A 121 -4.24 16.63 8.37
C TYR A 121 -4.20 17.86 7.44
N CYS A 122 -3.10 18.61 7.43
CA CYS A 122 -2.94 19.80 6.59
C CYS A 122 -1.79 19.66 5.58
N PHE A 123 -1.69 18.57 4.81
CA PHE A 123 -1.19 18.64 3.41
C PHE A 123 -1.34 17.32 2.64
N VAL A 124 -2.53 17.03 2.10
CA VAL A 124 -2.62 16.42 0.76
C VAL A 124 -3.91 16.92 0.10
N PRO A 125 -3.86 17.86 -0.85
CA PRO A 125 -4.96 18.03 -1.78
C PRO A 125 -4.91 16.82 -2.72
N ILE A 126 -5.66 15.76 -2.39
CA ILE A 126 -6.00 14.74 -3.39
C ILE A 126 -7.05 15.40 -4.28
N SER A 127 -6.59 16.18 -5.26
CA SER A 127 -7.41 16.53 -6.42
C SER A 127 -7.68 15.25 -7.18
N PHE A 128 -8.79 14.61 -6.86
CA PHE A 128 -9.36 13.54 -7.64
C PHE A 128 -10.11 14.21 -8.79
N ASP A 129 -9.38 14.52 -9.87
CA ASP A 129 -9.95 15.05 -11.12
C ASP A 129 -10.72 13.91 -11.82
N LEU A 130 -11.90 13.59 -11.28
CA LEU A 130 -12.90 12.83 -12.02
C LEU A 130 -13.52 13.79 -13.03
N GLY A 131 -12.94 13.78 -14.24
CA GLY A 131 -13.54 14.33 -15.44
C GLY A 131 -14.86 13.63 -15.75
N CYS A 132 -15.92 14.04 -15.04
CA CYS A 132 -17.32 13.81 -15.35
C CYS A 132 -18.09 14.98 -14.75
N GLY A 133 -18.62 15.86 -15.61
CA GLY A 133 -19.49 16.96 -15.20
C GLY A 133 -20.67 16.44 -14.38
N GLY A 134 -20.70 16.82 -13.10
CA GLY A 134 -21.73 16.42 -12.16
C GLY A 134 -21.19 16.25 -10.75
N CYS A 135 -20.80 17.34 -10.10
CA CYS A 135 -20.51 17.35 -8.66
C CYS A 135 -21.79 17.09 -7.88
N LEU A 136 -22.10 15.83 -7.58
CA LEU A 136 -22.95 15.49 -6.44
C LEU A 136 -22.06 15.51 -5.19
N ASP A 137 -22.07 16.66 -4.52
CA ASP A 137 -21.48 16.91 -3.21
C ASP A 137 -22.05 15.94 -2.15
N LEU A 138 -21.52 14.72 -2.06
CA LEU A 138 -21.81 13.81 -0.94
C LEU A 138 -21.00 14.12 0.32
N SER A 139 -20.12 15.13 0.28
CA SER A 139 -19.22 15.49 1.40
C SER A 139 -19.90 16.34 2.50
N ARG A 140 -21.15 16.78 2.34
CA ARG A 140 -21.74 17.80 3.22
C ARG A 140 -22.64 17.31 4.35
N ASN A 141 -23.01 16.03 4.41
CA ASN A 141 -24.02 15.57 5.38
C ASN A 141 -23.63 14.37 6.26
N TRP A 142 -22.40 13.86 6.13
CA TRP A 142 -21.95 12.74 6.96
C TRP A 142 -21.02 13.25 8.05
N PRO A 143 -21.27 12.90 9.33
CA PRO A 143 -20.37 13.30 10.41
C PRO A 143 -18.97 12.73 10.13
N PRO A 144 -17.91 13.50 10.44
CA PRO A 144 -16.53 13.16 10.06
C PRO A 144 -16.07 11.79 10.57
N VAL A 145 -16.68 11.31 11.66
CA VAL A 145 -16.47 9.95 12.17
C VAL A 145 -16.90 8.88 11.16
N LEU A 146 -18.03 9.04 10.47
CA LEU A 146 -18.51 8.03 9.52
C LEU A 146 -17.68 8.00 8.22
N VAL A 147 -17.16 9.15 7.79
CA VAL A 147 -16.24 9.23 6.65
C VAL A 147 -14.91 8.56 6.99
N SER A 148 -14.37 8.80 8.19
CA SER A 148 -13.17 8.13 8.66
C SER A 148 -13.38 6.61 8.82
N TRP A 149 -14.55 6.19 9.30
CA TRP A 149 -14.91 4.78 9.39
C TRP A 149 -15.05 4.13 8.02
N LEU A 150 -15.66 4.80 7.04
CA LEU A 150 -15.76 4.29 5.67
C LEU A 150 -14.40 4.19 4.99
N ILE A 151 -13.52 5.17 5.18
CA ILE A 151 -12.15 5.11 4.64
C ILE A 151 -11.37 3.99 5.32
N CYS A 152 -11.43 3.86 6.65
CA CYS A 152 -10.82 2.75 7.37
C CYS A 152 -11.41 1.40 6.97
N LEU A 153 -12.72 1.31 6.74
CA LEU A 153 -13.40 0.09 6.33
C LEU A 153 -12.97 -0.31 4.91
N VAL A 154 -12.90 0.65 3.97
CA VAL A 154 -12.37 0.42 2.63
C VAL A 154 -10.90 0.01 2.68
N TYR A 155 -10.10 0.61 3.57
CA TYR A 155 -8.69 0.25 3.75
C TYR A 155 -8.50 -1.13 4.39
N MET A 156 -9.33 -1.50 5.37
CA MET A 156 -9.33 -2.83 6.00
C MET A 156 -9.80 -3.90 5.01
N ILE A 157 -10.88 -3.65 4.25
CA ILE A 157 -11.35 -4.57 3.21
C ILE A 157 -10.27 -4.78 2.13
N MET A 158 -9.51 -3.72 1.80
CA MET A 158 -8.46 -3.79 0.79
C MET A 158 -7.15 -4.43 1.30
N ILE A 159 -6.95 -4.51 2.62
CA ILE A 159 -5.74 -5.12 3.23
C ILE A 159 -5.97 -6.58 3.65
N ASP A 160 -7.15 -6.95 4.16
CA ASP A 160 -7.38 -8.27 4.76
C ASP A 160 -7.95 -9.33 3.81
N GLY A 161 -8.24 -9.00 2.53
CA GLY A 161 -8.48 -10.03 1.50
C GLY A 161 -9.54 -11.08 1.83
N LEU A 162 -10.57 -10.75 2.63
CA LEU A 162 -11.70 -11.63 2.92
C LEU A 162 -12.75 -11.52 1.80
N VAL A 163 -12.52 -12.29 0.73
CA VAL A 163 -13.56 -12.94 -0.08
C VAL A 163 -13.21 -14.41 -0.16
#